data_AF-A0A2A4QTH9-F1
#
_entry.id   AF-A0A2A4QTH9-F1
#
_cell.length_a   1.000
_cell.length_b   1.000
_cell.length_c   1.000
_cell.angle_alpha   90.00
_cell.angle_beta   90.00
_cell.angle_gamma   90.00
#
_symmetry.space_group_name_H-M   'P 1'
#
loop_
_entity.id
_entity.type
_entity.pdbx_description
1 polymer ?
#
loop_
_entity_poly.entity_id
_entity_poly.type
_entity_poly.pdbx_seq_one_letter_code
_entity_poly.pdbx_strand_id
1 'polypeptide(L)'
;MVQKIKKTRSRYDTRFGLNRAFTVVELMVVIVIGLVILTIAVPAFQAMAYSSNRSLAANALKASSKMARDLAIRSGVDSAVVFVYDPQIGKMQIIPAIKIGVIREPTTAGTGTGMSM
;
A
#
# COMPACT_ATOMS: atom_id res chain seq x y z
N MET A 1 28.48 25.80 83.22
CA MET A 1 29.19 24.58 82.77
C MET A 1 28.25 23.72 81.91
N VAL A 2 28.55 23.65 80.59
CA VAL A 2 28.34 22.51 79.65
C VAL A 2 26.88 22.10 79.36
N GLN A 3 26.30 22.48 78.20
CA GLN A 3 26.21 21.71 76.92
C GLN A 3 25.51 20.33 77.08
N LYS A 4 24.63 19.85 76.20
CA LYS A 4 24.45 20.09 74.77
C LYS A 4 23.15 19.39 74.33
N ILE A 5 22.33 20.07 73.52
CA ILE A 5 21.19 19.47 72.84
C ILE A 5 21.70 18.45 71.81
N LYS A 6 21.35 17.16 71.97
CA LYS A 6 21.63 16.10 70.99
C LYS A 6 20.77 16.32 69.75
N LYS A 7 21.38 16.93 68.73
CA LYS A 7 20.79 17.15 67.40
C LYS A 7 20.68 15.81 66.64
N THR A 8 19.45 15.39 66.35
CA THR A 8 19.09 14.29 65.44
C THR A 8 19.66 14.56 64.06
N ARG A 9 20.62 13.76 63.60
CA ARG A 9 21.11 13.82 62.22
C ARG A 9 20.35 12.79 61.39
N SER A 10 19.26 13.23 60.78
CA SER A 10 18.64 12.49 59.69
C SER A 10 19.60 12.49 58.49
N ARG A 11 20.17 11.33 58.18
CA ARG A 11 20.89 11.09 56.92
C ARG A 11 19.86 10.77 55.85
N TYR A 12 19.47 11.78 55.07
CA TYR A 12 18.94 11.54 53.73
C TYR A 12 20.13 11.50 52.77
N ASP A 13 20.73 10.32 52.63
CA ASP A 13 21.69 10.02 51.54
C ASP A 13 20.90 9.90 50.23
N THR A 14 20.43 11.03 49.70
CA THR A 14 19.91 11.09 48.33
C THR A 14 21.10 11.37 47.41
N ARG A 15 21.79 10.29 47.02
CA ARG A 15 22.86 10.36 46.03
C ARG A 15 22.30 10.88 44.71
N PHE A 16 22.74 12.09 44.36
CA PHE A 16 22.78 12.74 43.05
C PHE A 16 22.05 11.99 41.92
N GLY A 17 20.81 12.39 41.66
CA GLY A 17 20.28 12.31 40.31
C GLY A 17 21.13 13.20 39.41
N LEU A 18 22.14 12.64 38.77
CA LEU A 18 22.86 13.33 37.70
C LEU A 18 21.87 13.56 36.58
N ASN A 19 21.37 14.78 36.47
CA ASN A 19 20.74 15.28 35.26
C ASN A 19 21.81 15.26 34.15
N ARG A 20 21.93 14.13 33.44
CA ARG A 20 22.82 13.96 32.30
C ARG A 20 22.21 14.68 31.11
N ALA A 21 22.80 15.80 30.73
CA ALA A 21 22.55 16.43 29.44
C ALA A 21 23.24 15.62 28.32
N PHE A 22 22.60 15.56 27.15
CA PHE A 22 23.14 14.93 25.95
C PHE A 22 24.39 15.69 25.48
N THR A 23 25.45 14.96 25.12
CA THR A 23 26.67 15.60 24.58
C THR A 23 26.51 15.88 23.09
N VAL A 24 27.27 16.87 22.57
CA VAL A 24 27.30 17.19 21.13
C VAL A 24 27.75 15.97 20.31
N VAL A 25 28.72 15.22 20.82
CA VAL A 25 29.23 14.00 20.16
C VAL A 25 28.16 12.91 20.09
N GLU A 26 27.37 12.74 21.15
CA GLU A 26 26.29 11.75 21.17
C GLU A 26 25.21 12.11 20.13
N LEU A 27 24.85 13.39 20.02
CA LEU A 27 23.94 13.86 18.97
C LEU A 27 24.53 13.59 17.57
N MET A 28 25.82 13.83 17.35
CA MET A 28 26.49 13.55 16.07
C MET A 28 26.43 12.07 15.69
N VAL A 29 26.69 11.17 16.65
CA VAL A 29 26.63 9.73 16.40
C VAL A 29 25.20 9.28 16.12
N VAL A 30 24.21 9.79 16.86
CA VAL A 30 22.80 9.45 16.66
C VAL A 30 22.31 9.87 15.27
N ILE A 31 22.65 11.07 14.80
CA ILE A 31 22.26 11.49 13.44
C ILE A 31 22.95 10.64 12.37
N VAL A 32 24.21 10.25 12.56
CA VAL A 32 24.94 9.39 11.62
C VAL A 32 24.28 8.02 11.53
N ILE A 33 23.97 7.40 12.67
CA ILE A 33 23.24 6.12 12.70
C ILE A 33 21.86 6.27 12.06
N GLY A 34 21.15 7.36 12.36
CA GLY A 34 19.84 7.66 11.76
C GLY A 34 19.89 7.76 10.23
N LEU A 35 20.90 8.42 9.67
CA LEU A 35 21.08 8.52 8.22
C LEU A 35 21.38 7.15 7.57
N VAL A 36 22.21 6.32 8.22
CA VAL A 36 22.51 4.96 7.74
C VAL A 36 21.26 4.09 7.72
N ILE A 37 20.36 4.24 8.70
CA ILE A 37 19.09 3.50 8.71
C ILE A 37 18.15 4.03 7.63
N LEU A 38 18.05 5.35 7.46
CA LEU A 38 17.16 5.95 6.46
C LEU A 38 17.50 5.55 5.03
N THR A 39 18.79 5.43 4.70
CA THR A 39 19.23 5.04 3.34
C THR A 39 18.78 3.63 2.96
N ILE A 40 18.64 2.71 3.91
CA ILE A 40 18.11 1.36 3.65
C ILE A 40 16.59 1.26 3.84
N ALA A 41 16.03 2.02 4.78
CA ALA A 41 14.60 1.97 5.12
C ALA A 41 13.73 2.50 3.97
N VAL A 42 14.09 3.64 3.38
CA VAL A 42 13.31 4.29 2.32
C VAL A 42 13.11 3.38 1.10
N PRO A 43 14.15 2.80 0.46
CA PRO A 43 13.95 1.92 -0.69
C PRO A 43 13.21 0.63 -0.32
N ALA A 44 13.39 0.09 0.90
CA ALA A 44 12.65 -1.08 1.37
C ALA A 44 11.14 -0.80 1.46
N PHE A 45 10.75 0.36 2.00
CA PHE A 45 9.35 0.77 2.03
C PHE A 45 8.76 0.97 0.63
N GLN A 46 9.53 1.56 -0.30
CA GLN A 46 9.09 1.71 -1.70
C GLN A 46 8.86 0.36 -2.37
N ALA A 47 9.77 -0.61 -2.19
CA ALA A 47 9.62 -1.97 -2.71
C ALA A 47 8.39 -2.67 -2.13
N MET A 48 8.12 -2.50 -0.83
CA MET A 48 6.96 -3.06 -0.15
C MET A 48 5.64 -2.42 -0.62
N ALA A 49 5.61 -1.10 -0.82
CA ALA A 49 4.45 -0.40 -1.36
C ALA A 49 4.15 -0.86 -2.79
N TYR A 50 5.18 -1.00 -3.63
CA TYR A 50 5.05 -1.49 -4.99
C TYR A 50 4.50 -2.92 -5.04
N SER A 51 5.04 -3.83 -4.21
CA SER A 51 4.57 -5.21 -4.14
C SER A 51 3.12 -5.30 -3.65
N SER A 52 2.73 -4.47 -2.68
CA SER A 52 1.36 -4.37 -2.16
C SER A 52 0.39 -3.88 -3.23
N ASN A 53 0.74 -2.82 -3.96
CA ASN A 53 -0.07 -2.30 -5.07
C ASN A 53 -0.26 -3.34 -6.18
N ARG A 54 0.79 -4.10 -6.50
CA ARG A 54 0.71 -5.20 -7.47
C ARG A 54 -0.22 -6.32 -7.00
N SER A 55 -0.12 -6.72 -5.74
CA SER A 55 -1.00 -7.73 -5.14
C SER A 55 -2.46 -7.28 -5.14
N LEU A 56 -2.71 -6.02 -4.77
CA LEU A 56 -4.04 -5.41 -4.79
C LEU A 56 -4.63 -5.39 -6.20
N ALA A 57 -3.85 -4.99 -7.21
CA ALA A 57 -4.29 -5.00 -8.61
C ALA A 57 -4.63 -6.41 -9.10
N ALA A 58 -3.80 -7.42 -8.78
CA ALA A 58 -4.06 -8.81 -9.13
C ALA A 58 -5.32 -9.36 -8.44
N ASN A 59 -5.53 -9.01 -7.18
CA ASN A 59 -6.71 -9.41 -6.42
C ASN A 59 -7.98 -8.72 -6.95
N ALA A 60 -7.89 -7.43 -7.27
CA ALA A 60 -8.99 -6.68 -7.88
C ALA A 60 -9.40 -7.31 -9.21
N LEU A 61 -8.44 -7.64 -10.09
CA LEU A 61 -8.70 -8.33 -11.35
C LEU A 61 -9.40 -9.68 -11.13
N LYS A 62 -8.86 -10.53 -10.24
CA LYS A 62 -9.46 -11.84 -9.93
C LYS A 62 -10.90 -11.70 -9.41
N ALA A 63 -11.14 -10.72 -8.52
CA ALA A 63 -12.47 -10.46 -7.99
C ALA A 63 -13.44 -9.97 -9.07
N SER A 64 -13.00 -9.04 -9.92
CA SER A 64 -13.83 -8.52 -11.01
C SER A 64 -14.17 -9.56 -12.07
N SER A 65 -13.25 -10.46 -12.41
CA SER A 65 -13.55 -11.53 -13.38
C SER A 65 -14.58 -12.52 -12.84
N LYS A 66 -14.51 -12.82 -11.54
CA LYS A 66 -15.55 -13.62 -10.87
C LYS A 66 -16.90 -12.89 -10.90
N MET A 67 -16.90 -11.60 -10.58
CA MET A 67 -18.10 -10.76 -10.66
C MET A 67 -18.71 -10.74 -12.06
N ALA A 68 -17.91 -10.58 -13.12
CA ALA A 68 -18.37 -10.63 -14.51
C ALA A 68 -19.05 -11.97 -14.83
N ARG A 69 -18.42 -13.07 -14.41
CA ARG A 69 -18.95 -14.42 -14.60
C ARG A 69 -20.26 -14.62 -13.84
N ASP A 70 -20.33 -14.21 -12.58
CA ASP A 70 -21.53 -14.35 -11.76
C ASP A 70 -22.69 -13.52 -12.35
N LEU A 71 -22.38 -12.34 -12.90
CA LEU A 71 -23.36 -11.52 -13.64
C LEU A 71 -23.83 -12.20 -14.92
N ALA A 72 -22.93 -12.80 -15.72
CA ALA A 72 -23.30 -13.52 -16.93
C ALA A 72 -24.20 -14.73 -16.64
N ILE A 73 -23.83 -15.53 -15.62
CA ILE A 73 -24.61 -16.70 -15.20
C ILE A 73 -26.00 -16.29 -14.71
N ARG A 74 -26.08 -15.24 -13.89
CA ARG A 74 -27.35 -14.78 -13.31
C ARG A 74 -28.26 -14.09 -14.33
N SER A 75 -27.68 -13.32 -15.26
CA SER A 75 -28.46 -12.55 -16.23
C SER A 75 -28.82 -13.36 -17.48
N GLY A 76 -28.11 -14.47 -17.75
CA GLY A 76 -28.31 -15.27 -18.96
C GLY A 76 -27.88 -14.56 -20.25
N VAL A 77 -27.17 -13.43 -20.14
CA VAL A 77 -26.67 -12.62 -21.25
C VAL A 77 -25.18 -12.31 -21.06
N ASP A 78 -24.49 -11.96 -22.14
CA ASP A 78 -23.08 -11.62 -22.11
C ASP A 78 -22.82 -10.43 -21.18
N SER A 79 -22.01 -10.67 -20.15
CA SER A 79 -21.58 -9.66 -19.17
C SER A 79 -20.07 -9.47 -19.22
N ALA A 80 -19.60 -8.25 -18.97
CA ALA A 80 -18.19 -7.95 -18.79
C ALA A 80 -17.94 -7.01 -17.62
N VAL A 81 -16.66 -6.84 -17.32
CA VAL A 81 -16.18 -5.77 -16.46
C VAL A 81 -15.21 -4.91 -17.27
N VAL A 82 -15.43 -3.60 -17.20
CA VAL A 82 -14.62 -2.58 -17.86
C VAL A 82 -13.70 -1.95 -16.82
N PHE A 83 -12.40 -1.93 -17.13
CA PHE A 83 -11.40 -1.25 -16.33
C PHE A 83 -11.14 0.12 -16.95
N VAL A 84 -11.60 1.17 -16.27
CA VAL A 84 -11.39 2.56 -16.68
C VAL A 84 -10.25 3.13 -15.85
N TYR A 85 -9.19 3.57 -16.51
CA TYR A 85 -8.08 4.25 -15.86
C TYR A 85 -8.21 5.75 -16.07
N ASP A 86 -8.28 6.51 -14.98
CA ASP A 86 -8.20 7.96 -15.03
C ASP A 86 -6.73 8.39 -14.82
N PRO A 87 -6.05 8.92 -15.85
CA PRO A 87 -4.65 9.33 -15.75
C PRO A 87 -4.44 10.58 -14.88
N GLN A 88 -5.48 11.40 -14.63
CA GLN A 88 -5.38 12.61 -13.80
C GLN A 88 -5.42 12.26 -12.31
N ILE A 89 -6.24 11.29 -11.93
CA ILE A 89 -6.43 10.87 -10.54
C ILE A 89 -5.53 9.66 -10.19
N GLY A 90 -4.98 8.98 -11.21
CA GLY A 90 -4.16 7.78 -11.05
C GLY A 90 -4.94 6.59 -10.49
N LYS A 91 -6.27 6.62 -10.57
CA LYS A 91 -7.16 5.59 -10.03
C LYS A 91 -7.73 4.75 -11.16
N MET A 92 -7.81 3.44 -10.90
CA MET A 92 -8.54 2.50 -11.73
C MET A 92 -9.95 2.33 -11.15
N GLN A 93 -10.96 2.53 -11.99
CA GLN A 93 -12.35 2.22 -11.70
C GLN A 93 -12.75 0.94 -12.42
N ILE A 94 -13.52 0.12 -11.73
CA ILE A 94 -13.98 -1.18 -12.23
C ILE A 94 -15.49 -1.09 -12.34
N ILE A 95 -16.01 -1.16 -13.57
CA ILE A 95 -17.43 -0.96 -13.86
C ILE A 95 -17.99 -2.27 -14.44
N PRO A 96 -18.94 -2.95 -13.78
CA PRO A 96 -19.63 -4.09 -14.36
C PRO A 96 -20.61 -3.65 -15.45
N ALA A 97 -20.66 -4.40 -16.55
CA ALA A 97 -21.56 -4.19 -17.68
C ALA A 97 -22.38 -5.46 -17.95
N ILE A 98 -23.71 -5.32 -17.99
CA ILE A 98 -24.67 -6.43 -18.15
C ILE A 98 -24.96 -6.71 -19.64
N LYS A 99 -24.58 -5.79 -20.54
CA LYS A 99 -24.62 -5.99 -21.98
C LYS A 99 -23.51 -5.17 -22.63
N ILE A 100 -22.57 -5.87 -23.24
CA ILE A 100 -21.55 -5.30 -24.12
C ILE A 100 -22.10 -5.46 -25.55
N GLY A 101 -21.91 -4.47 -26.41
CA GLY A 101 -22.45 -4.52 -27.78
C GLY A 101 -22.08 -5.81 -28.53
N VAL A 102 -22.76 -6.07 -29.64
CA VAL A 102 -22.46 -7.25 -30.46
C VAL A 102 -21.18 -7.04 -31.26
N ILE A 103 -20.23 -7.97 -31.16
CA ILE A 103 -19.10 -8.04 -32.09
C ILE A 103 -19.65 -8.63 -33.38
N ARG A 104 -19.83 -7.79 -34.40
CA ARG A 104 -20.12 -8.28 -35.75
C ARG A 104 -18.83 -8.81 -36.31
N GLU A 105 -18.72 -10.11 -36.47
CA GLU A 105 -17.63 -10.70 -37.23
C GLU A 105 -17.75 -10.19 -38.68
N PRO A 106 -16.74 -9.47 -39.22
CA PRO A 106 -16.72 -9.19 -40.65
C PRO A 106 -16.47 -10.53 -41.33
N THR A 107 -17.55 -11.18 -41.76
CA THR A 107 -17.49 -12.39 -42.58
C THR A 107 -16.58 -12.11 -43.79
N THR A 108 -15.32 -12.51 -43.69
CA THR A 108 -14.40 -12.69 -44.81
C THR A 108 -14.63 -14.10 -45.38
N ALA A 109 -15.89 -14.54 -45.44
CA ALA A 109 -16.24 -15.57 -46.39
C ALA A 109 -16.34 -14.81 -47.71
N GLY A 110 -15.29 -14.94 -48.52
CA GLY A 110 -15.37 -14.59 -49.92
C GLY A 110 -16.68 -15.13 -50.45
N THR A 111 -17.53 -14.22 -50.87
CA THR A 111 -18.69 -14.49 -51.69
C THR A 111 -18.19 -15.24 -52.92
N GLY A 112 -18.11 -16.57 -52.82
CA GLY A 112 -17.90 -17.49 -53.92
C GLY A 112 -19.16 -17.51 -54.77
N THR A 113 -19.53 -16.36 -55.32
CA THR A 113 -20.53 -16.22 -56.37
C THR A 113 -19.77 -16.21 -57.68
N GLY A 114 -19.59 -17.41 -58.20
CA GLY A 114 -19.02 -17.75 -59.50
C GLY A 114 -18.77 -19.26 -59.46
N MET A 115 -19.58 -20.14 -60.05
CA MET A 115 -20.36 -20.01 -61.26
C MET A 115 -21.60 -20.91 -61.21
N SER A 116 -22.70 -20.36 -61.72
CA SER A 116 -23.75 -21.12 -62.39
C SER A 116 -23.18 -21.82 -63.63
N MET A 117 -23.28 -23.14 -63.69
CA MET A 117 -23.82 -23.94 -64.80
C MET A 117 -23.83 -25.41 -64.40
#